data_AF-Q88LL0-F1
#
_entry.id   AF-Q88LL0-F1
#
_cell.length_a   1.000
_cell.length_b   1.000
_cell.length_c   1.000
_cell.angle_alpha   90.00
_cell.angle_beta   90.00
_cell.angle_gamma   90.00
#
_symmetry.space_group_name_H-M   'P 1'
#
loop_
_entity.id
_entity.type
_entity.pdbx_description
1 polymer ?
#
loop_
_entity_poly.entity_id
_entity_poly.type
_entity_poly.pdbx_seq_one_letter_code
_entity_poly.pdbx_strand_id
1 'polypeptide(L)'
;MTSYKGKRLPVISDSTMFEKFALDLWGAQHPDAKTTLYGRNGQEQNGVDVIVRTGNRLIALQCKAVGKLDQKTIDAEVNRAKKFLPEISDLIIVTTAPHDAKLVSYAETLTRQHKQLNFFSVFYHGWDDLLRILEDHQKVARKHFPEFYISTEKGAEPPLSALRLPVDRELNILLTDEELALFCSEASWEMRNNPAALLAVEHADEQHAISMIAEIEAVEVLDAGARQSRSAFREYLAWLSPKIRRAEVAVRLLLTDDVVRAPWLLGGCWPQTAATMRRLIPEVIAGAKSHPDRLPLKIGVPAHPKLVGYIDIEAEDKAAFKDQCKSYDPFYFDAGVPDLGTDLGLKYALPAGIAALVRYSTAHGVSIEDLQRDKTNSIYFWGLYAA
;
A
#
# COMPACT_ATOMS: atom_id res chain seq x y z
N MET A 1 24.68 17.35 17.15
CA MET A 1 23.36 17.20 17.81
C MET A 1 22.47 16.52 16.80
N THR A 2 22.26 15.22 16.98
CA THR A 2 21.61 14.38 15.98
C THR A 2 20.12 14.36 16.27
N SER A 3 19.35 14.81 15.29
CA SER A 3 17.91 14.98 15.36
C SER A 3 17.27 13.99 14.41
N TYR A 4 16.25 13.25 14.85
CA TYR A 4 15.38 12.53 13.94
C TYR A 4 14.38 13.56 13.37
N LYS A 5 14.48 13.89 12.08
CA LYS A 5 13.65 14.94 11.44
C LYS A 5 13.59 16.26 12.24
N GLY A 6 14.73 16.71 12.79
CA GLY A 6 14.78 17.95 13.58
C GLY A 6 14.29 17.85 15.04
N LYS A 7 13.85 16.67 15.51
CA LYS A 7 13.43 16.42 16.91
C LYS A 7 14.43 15.53 17.66
N ARG A 8 14.57 15.75 18.97
CA ARG A 8 15.40 14.92 19.86
C ARG A 8 14.54 13.82 20.48
N LEU A 9 14.72 12.57 20.02
CA LEU A 9 14.04 11.42 20.59
C LEU A 9 14.65 11.04 21.96
N PRO A 10 13.84 10.50 22.90
CA PRO A 10 14.28 10.16 24.23
C PRO A 10 15.12 8.89 24.15
N VAL A 11 16.08 8.77 25.05
CA VAL A 11 16.93 7.59 25.13
C VAL A 11 16.13 6.45 25.79
N ILE A 12 16.11 5.26 25.19
CA ILE A 12 15.47 4.08 25.79
C ILE A 12 16.34 3.58 26.94
N SER A 13 15.94 3.86 28.18
CA SER A 13 16.70 3.46 29.37
C SER A 13 16.43 2.04 29.84
N ASP A 14 15.27 1.46 29.51
CA ASP A 14 14.94 0.08 29.83
C ASP A 14 15.61 -0.89 28.85
N SER A 15 16.38 -1.85 29.38
CA SER A 15 17.14 -2.79 28.56
C SER A 15 16.24 -3.71 27.73
N THR A 16 15.10 -4.14 28.28
CA THR A 16 14.16 -5.03 27.57
C THR A 16 13.48 -4.30 26.41
N MET A 17 13.10 -3.04 26.61
CA MET A 17 12.56 -2.20 25.54
C MET A 17 13.62 -1.92 24.47
N PHE A 18 14.87 -1.71 24.87
CA PHE A 18 15.96 -1.47 23.93
C PHE A 18 16.28 -2.70 23.07
N GLU A 19 16.25 -3.91 23.62
CA GLU A 19 16.38 -5.16 22.85
C GLU A 19 15.25 -5.32 21.83
N LYS A 20 14.00 -5.01 22.21
CA LYS A 20 12.86 -5.03 21.27
C LYS A 20 13.01 -3.97 20.18
N PHE A 21 13.51 -2.79 20.52
CA PHE A 21 13.81 -1.74 19.55
C PHE A 21 14.87 -2.22 18.54
N ALA A 22 15.97 -2.80 19.01
CA ALA A 22 17.01 -3.35 18.15
C ALA A 22 16.48 -4.50 17.26
N LEU A 23 15.69 -5.41 17.82
CA LEU A 23 15.01 -6.48 17.08
C LEU A 23 14.20 -5.92 15.90
N ASP A 24 13.30 -4.98 16.18
CA ASP A 24 12.42 -4.41 15.15
C ASP A 24 13.21 -3.59 14.12
N LEU A 25 14.23 -2.85 14.55
CA LEU A 25 15.06 -2.02 13.67
C LEU A 25 15.89 -2.86 12.69
N TRP A 26 16.51 -3.94 13.17
CA TRP A 26 17.28 -4.84 12.29
C TRP A 26 16.39 -5.75 11.44
N GLY A 27 15.21 -6.12 11.93
CA GLY A 27 14.17 -6.78 11.13
C GLY A 27 13.69 -5.90 9.97
N ALA A 28 13.51 -4.59 10.21
CA ALA A 28 13.14 -3.65 9.15
C ALA A 28 14.27 -3.42 8.12
N GLN A 29 15.53 -3.41 8.56
CA GLN A 29 16.70 -3.30 7.66
C GLN A 29 16.90 -4.54 6.77
N HIS A 30 16.44 -5.70 7.20
CA HIS A 30 16.61 -6.97 6.48
C HIS A 30 15.26 -7.68 6.30
N PRO A 31 14.38 -7.23 5.38
CA PRO A 31 13.02 -7.76 5.23
C PRO A 31 12.96 -9.26 4.94
N ASP A 32 13.97 -9.80 4.24
CA ASP A 32 14.07 -11.22 3.89
C ASP A 32 14.78 -12.05 4.97
N ALA A 33 15.21 -11.44 6.08
CA ALA A 33 15.91 -12.12 7.16
C ALA A 33 14.95 -12.54 8.29
N LYS A 34 15.31 -13.64 8.95
CA LYS A 34 14.64 -14.03 10.20
C LYS A 34 15.35 -13.36 11.38
N THR A 35 14.65 -12.47 12.06
CA THR A 35 15.16 -11.71 13.22
C THR A 35 14.45 -12.16 14.50
N THR A 36 15.20 -12.56 15.53
CA THR A 36 14.65 -13.16 16.76
C THR A 36 15.42 -12.73 18.00
N LEU A 37 14.71 -12.50 19.11
CA LEU A 37 15.33 -12.40 20.45
C LEU A 37 15.92 -13.75 20.81
N TYR A 38 17.18 -13.77 21.24
CA TYR A 38 17.89 -15.02 21.51
C TYR A 38 17.61 -15.55 22.92
N GLY A 39 17.35 -14.70 23.92
CA GLY A 39 17.22 -15.18 25.30
C GLY A 39 16.09 -14.58 26.14
N ARG A 40 15.68 -15.36 27.15
CA ARG A 40 14.85 -14.94 28.29
C ARG A 40 15.75 -14.77 29.54
N ASN A 41 15.30 -13.95 30.49
CA ASN A 41 15.98 -13.77 31.78
C ASN A 41 16.30 -15.14 32.44
N GLY A 42 17.57 -15.40 32.72
CA GLY A 42 18.05 -16.58 33.45
C GLY A 42 18.75 -17.67 32.62
N GLN A 43 18.89 -17.52 31.30
CA GLN A 43 19.71 -18.42 30.46
C GLN A 43 21.07 -17.80 30.14
N GLU A 44 22.12 -18.62 29.97
CA GLU A 44 23.42 -18.16 29.47
C GLU A 44 23.28 -17.72 28.00
N GLN A 45 23.23 -16.40 27.78
CA GLN A 45 23.02 -15.81 26.45
C GLN A 45 24.32 -15.54 25.68
N ASN A 46 25.48 -15.89 26.26
CA ASN A 46 26.81 -15.72 25.65
C ASN A 46 27.07 -14.35 24.99
N GLY A 47 26.44 -13.29 25.52
CA GLY A 47 26.60 -11.94 24.97
C GLY A 47 25.91 -11.73 23.61
N VAL A 48 24.78 -12.41 23.37
CA VAL A 48 23.93 -12.23 22.19
C VAL A 48 22.47 -12.09 22.62
N ASP A 49 21.88 -10.94 22.35
CA ASP A 49 20.49 -10.62 22.72
C ASP A 49 19.53 -10.79 21.52
N VAL A 50 19.97 -10.46 20.30
CA VAL A 50 19.20 -10.61 19.06
C VAL A 50 20.03 -11.33 17.99
N ILE A 51 19.38 -12.21 17.23
CA ILE A 51 19.94 -12.89 16.06
C ILE A 51 19.20 -12.45 14.81
N VAL A 52 19.95 -12.14 13.75
CA VAL A 52 19.45 -11.87 12.40
C VAL A 52 20.08 -12.87 11.44
N ARG A 53 19.25 -13.69 10.80
CA ARG A 53 19.71 -14.70 9.84
C ARG A 53 19.37 -14.26 8.42
N THR A 54 20.40 -13.95 7.63
CA THR A 54 20.27 -13.47 6.24
C THR A 54 21.13 -14.32 5.30
N GLY A 55 20.48 -15.14 4.45
CA GLY A 55 21.16 -16.13 3.62
C GLY A 55 22.06 -17.06 4.45
N ASN A 56 23.36 -17.06 4.13
CA ASN A 56 24.39 -17.84 4.84
C ASN A 56 25.04 -17.10 6.02
N ARG A 57 24.62 -15.87 6.32
CA ARG A 57 25.18 -15.06 7.41
C ARG A 57 24.32 -15.15 8.66
N LEU A 58 24.98 -15.20 9.80
CA LEU A 58 24.36 -15.13 11.11
C LEU A 58 24.90 -13.92 11.85
N ILE A 59 24.09 -12.88 11.99
CA ILE A 59 24.46 -11.64 12.65
C ILE A 59 23.91 -11.67 14.07
N ALA A 60 24.77 -11.43 15.05
CA ALA A 60 24.42 -11.29 16.45
C ALA A 60 24.44 -9.82 16.85
N LEU A 61 23.46 -9.39 17.62
CA LEU A 61 23.45 -8.09 18.28
C LEU A 61 23.59 -8.28 19.79
N GLN A 62 24.44 -7.45 20.39
CA GLN A 62 24.49 -7.24 21.82
C GLN A 62 24.00 -5.83 22.13
N CYS A 63 22.92 -5.74 22.89
CA CYS A 63 22.26 -4.51 23.29
C CYS A 63 22.79 -4.02 24.64
N LYS A 64 23.07 -2.72 24.76
CA LYS A 64 23.43 -2.05 26.02
C LYS A 64 22.68 -0.73 26.20
N ALA A 65 21.65 -0.74 27.05
CA ALA A 65 20.94 0.46 27.47
C ALA A 65 21.72 1.18 28.59
N VAL A 66 22.77 1.94 28.24
CA VAL A 66 23.67 2.64 29.17
C VAL A 66 24.02 4.03 28.67
N GLY A 67 24.31 4.98 29.58
CA GLY A 67 24.72 6.34 29.19
C GLY A 67 26.16 6.46 28.69
N LYS A 68 27.00 5.45 28.92
CA LYS A 68 28.40 5.39 28.50
C LYS A 68 28.80 3.94 28.26
N LEU A 69 29.57 3.71 27.20
CA LEU A 69 30.20 2.42 26.90
C LEU A 69 31.73 2.62 26.84
N ASP A 70 32.49 1.59 27.20
CA ASP A 70 33.95 1.62 27.11
C ASP A 70 34.51 0.37 26.39
N GLN A 71 35.80 0.43 26.03
CA GLN A 71 36.48 -0.65 25.30
C GLN A 71 36.48 -1.97 26.10
N LYS A 72 36.64 -1.90 27.42
CA LYS A 72 36.64 -3.09 28.28
C LYS A 72 35.31 -3.83 28.23
N THR A 73 34.20 -3.09 28.16
CA THR A 73 32.88 -3.67 27.99
C THR A 73 32.76 -4.35 26.63
N ILE A 74 33.21 -3.69 25.56
CA ILE A 74 33.26 -4.29 24.21
C ILE A 74 34.06 -5.59 24.21
N ASP A 75 35.26 -5.61 24.80
CA ASP A 75 36.09 -6.80 24.93
C ASP A 75 35.38 -7.94 25.66
N ALA A 76 34.66 -7.62 26.75
CA ALA A 76 33.92 -8.60 27.52
C ALA A 76 32.76 -9.21 26.71
N GLU A 77 32.04 -8.42 25.91
CA GLU A 77 30.99 -8.93 25.03
C GLU A 77 31.57 -9.78 23.90
N VAL A 78 32.64 -9.30 23.25
CA VAL A 78 33.33 -10.02 22.18
C VAL A 78 33.84 -11.38 22.68
N ASN A 79 34.42 -11.43 23.86
CA ASN A 79 34.93 -12.69 24.44
C ASN A 79 33.82 -13.66 24.83
N ARG A 80 32.62 -13.17 25.16
CA ARG A 80 31.44 -14.02 25.38
C ARG A 80 30.90 -14.55 24.05
N ALA A 81 30.77 -13.70 23.04
CA ALA A 81 30.27 -14.08 21.72
C ALA A 81 31.17 -15.10 21.01
N LYS A 82 32.48 -15.16 21.31
CA LYS A 82 33.37 -16.24 20.84
C LYS A 82 32.93 -17.64 21.27
N LYS A 83 32.14 -17.77 22.33
CA LYS A 83 31.61 -19.05 22.82
C LYS A 83 30.19 -19.34 22.30
N PHE A 84 29.63 -18.43 21.50
CA PHE A 84 28.30 -18.59 20.96
C PHE A 84 28.26 -19.67 19.88
N LEU A 85 27.25 -20.54 19.95
CA LEU A 85 26.97 -21.58 18.97
C LEU A 85 25.51 -21.47 18.55
N PRO A 86 25.19 -21.49 17.24
CA PRO A 86 26.08 -21.69 16.08
C PRO A 86 26.99 -20.49 15.76
N GLU A 87 28.07 -20.71 15.01
CA GLU A 87 29.04 -19.64 14.66
C GLU A 87 28.37 -18.44 13.98
N ILE A 88 28.74 -17.24 14.44
CA ILE A 88 28.26 -15.96 13.90
C ILE A 88 29.23 -15.41 12.86
N SER A 89 28.70 -14.67 11.89
CA SER A 89 29.49 -13.94 10.90
C SER A 89 29.89 -12.56 11.42
N ASP A 90 28.98 -11.91 12.15
CA ASP A 90 29.11 -10.54 12.61
C ASP A 90 28.55 -10.41 14.03
N LEU A 91 29.24 -9.67 14.90
CA LEU A 91 28.76 -9.18 16.19
C LEU A 91 28.60 -7.67 16.09
N ILE A 92 27.39 -7.17 16.36
CA ILE A 92 27.08 -5.75 16.36
C ILE A 92 26.74 -5.34 17.80
N ILE A 93 27.56 -4.47 18.37
CA ILE A 93 27.31 -3.89 19.69
C ILE A 93 26.49 -2.61 19.49
N VAL A 94 25.25 -2.63 19.95
CA VAL A 94 24.32 -1.51 19.86
C VAL A 94 24.11 -0.93 21.24
N THR A 95 24.16 0.40 21.36
CA THR A 95 24.04 1.05 22.67
C THR A 95 23.23 2.33 22.62
N THR A 96 22.65 2.68 23.76
CA THR A 96 22.02 3.98 23.98
C THR A 96 22.99 5.07 24.43
N ALA A 97 24.29 4.76 24.57
CA ALA A 97 25.34 5.74 24.74
C ALA A 97 25.52 6.55 23.44
N PRO A 98 25.93 7.83 23.50
CA PRO A 98 26.22 8.63 22.30
C PRO A 98 27.23 7.96 21.37
N HIS A 99 27.19 8.34 20.09
CA HIS A 99 28.21 7.91 19.14
C HIS A 99 29.62 8.28 19.61
N ASP A 100 30.56 7.33 19.49
CA ASP A 100 31.97 7.52 19.85
C ASP A 100 32.88 6.96 18.73
N ALA A 101 33.51 7.86 17.99
CA ALA A 101 34.42 7.52 16.90
C ALA A 101 35.62 6.66 17.35
N LYS A 102 36.04 6.75 18.62
CA LYS A 102 37.10 5.89 19.17
C LYS A 102 36.62 4.46 19.32
N LEU A 103 35.37 4.24 19.71
CA LEU A 103 34.78 2.89 19.80
C LEU A 103 34.52 2.28 18.42
N VAL A 104 34.11 3.09 17.43
CA VAL A 104 34.04 2.65 16.02
C VAL A 104 35.41 2.19 15.53
N SER A 105 36.44 3.01 15.71
CA SER A 105 37.82 2.70 15.29
C SER A 105 38.37 1.46 16.00
N TYR A 106 37.97 1.28 17.26
CA TYR A 106 38.34 0.12 18.07
C TYR A 106 37.67 -1.17 17.58
N ALA A 107 36.36 -1.14 17.31
CA ALA A 107 35.63 -2.27 16.74
C ALA A 107 36.23 -2.70 15.38
N GLU A 108 36.62 -1.74 14.54
CA GLU A 108 37.31 -2.03 13.26
C GLU A 108 38.70 -2.67 13.47
N THR A 109 39.39 -2.30 14.56
CA THR A 109 40.66 -2.94 14.93
C THR A 109 40.44 -4.38 15.37
N LEU A 110 39.40 -4.64 16.19
CA LEU A 110 39.01 -6.00 16.58
C LEU A 110 38.62 -6.85 15.36
N THR A 111 37.86 -6.29 14.42
CA THR A 111 37.51 -6.95 13.15
C THR A 111 38.76 -7.38 12.37
N ARG A 112 39.75 -6.49 12.25
CA ARG A 112 41.01 -6.82 11.56
C ARG A 112 41.79 -7.93 12.26
N GLN A 113 41.83 -7.93 13.60
CA GLN A 113 42.47 -8.99 14.39
C GLN A 113 41.71 -10.31 14.26
N HIS A 114 40.38 -10.30 14.33
CA HIS A 114 39.52 -11.46 14.20
C HIS A 114 39.62 -12.12 12.82
N LYS A 115 39.72 -11.34 11.75
CA LYS A 115 39.91 -11.86 10.38
C LYS A 115 41.18 -12.72 10.26
N GLN A 116 42.26 -12.39 10.97
CA GLN A 116 43.49 -13.19 10.97
C GLN A 116 43.33 -14.53 11.69
N LEU A 117 42.34 -14.63 12.57
CA LEU A 117 42.04 -15.80 13.40
C LEU A 117 40.78 -16.55 12.94
N ASN A 118 40.23 -16.19 11.77
CA ASN A 118 38.95 -16.71 11.24
C ASN A 118 37.77 -16.58 12.22
N PHE A 119 37.71 -15.49 12.99
CA PHE A 119 36.56 -15.13 13.82
C PHE A 119 35.64 -14.12 13.12
N PHE A 120 34.48 -13.86 13.74
CA PHE A 120 33.46 -12.90 13.28
C PHE A 120 33.96 -11.45 13.25
N SER A 121 33.33 -10.62 12.42
CA SER A 121 33.54 -9.16 12.40
C SER A 121 32.82 -8.48 13.56
N VAL A 122 33.37 -7.38 14.08
CA VAL A 122 32.83 -6.59 15.19
C VAL A 122 32.45 -5.20 14.72
N PHE A 123 31.20 -4.80 14.98
CA PHE A 123 30.67 -3.47 14.68
C PHE A 123 30.15 -2.78 15.93
N TYR A 124 30.12 -1.45 15.90
CA TYR A 124 29.60 -0.61 16.97
C TYR A 124 28.62 0.42 16.42
N HIS A 125 27.47 0.56 17.07
CA HIS A 125 26.50 1.63 16.83
C HIS A 125 26.09 2.28 18.14
N GLY A 126 26.40 3.58 18.26
CA GLY A 126 25.87 4.41 19.35
C GLY A 126 24.45 4.88 19.05
N TRP A 127 23.85 5.57 20.01
CA TRP A 127 22.47 6.04 19.92
C TRP A 127 22.20 6.86 18.65
N ASP A 128 23.12 7.76 18.32
CA ASP A 128 23.00 8.62 17.15
C ASP A 128 23.01 7.82 15.83
N ASP A 129 23.77 6.72 15.77
CA ASP A 129 23.79 5.83 14.61
C ASP A 129 22.45 5.10 14.47
N LEU A 130 21.90 4.64 15.59
CA LEU A 130 20.60 3.97 15.62
C LEU A 130 19.48 4.91 15.20
N LEU A 131 19.51 6.17 15.63
CA LEU A 131 18.55 7.18 15.20
C LEU A 131 18.66 7.47 13.70
N ARG A 132 19.87 7.51 13.13
CA ARG A 132 20.06 7.70 11.69
C ARG A 132 19.50 6.53 10.88
N ILE A 133 19.72 5.30 11.34
CA ILE A 133 19.10 4.10 10.72
C ILE A 133 17.57 4.18 10.84
N LEU A 134 17.07 4.65 11.99
CA LEU A 134 15.63 4.77 12.25
C LEU A 134 14.93 5.77 11.30
N GLU A 135 15.63 6.77 10.76
CA GLU A 135 15.07 7.75 9.78
C GLU A 135 14.45 7.07 8.56
N ASP A 136 15.04 5.96 8.10
CA ASP A 136 14.57 5.17 6.96
C ASP A 136 13.47 4.17 7.35
N HIS A 137 13.13 4.05 8.64
CA HIS A 137 12.26 3.00 9.17
C HIS A 137 11.13 3.55 10.07
N GLN A 138 10.25 4.38 9.49
CA GLN A 138 9.18 5.08 10.22
C GLN A 138 8.22 4.16 11.01
N LYS A 139 7.95 2.93 10.54
CA LYS A 139 7.10 1.98 11.27
C LYS A 139 7.71 1.61 12.64
N VAL A 140 9.03 1.40 12.69
CA VAL A 140 9.76 1.11 13.92
C VAL A 140 9.77 2.35 14.82
N ALA A 141 9.97 3.54 14.23
CA ALA A 141 9.98 4.79 14.97
C ALA A 141 8.64 5.06 15.67
N ARG A 142 7.50 4.83 15.00
CA ARG A 142 6.16 4.99 15.59
C ARG A 142 5.87 3.99 16.70
N LYS A 143 6.35 2.74 16.56
CA LYS A 143 6.14 1.68 17.56
C LYS A 143 6.87 1.97 18.88
N HIS A 144 8.09 2.49 18.81
CA HIS A 144 8.96 2.66 20.00
C HIS A 144 8.97 4.06 20.60
N PHE A 145 8.53 5.08 19.84
CA PHE A 145 8.44 6.46 20.32
C PHE A 145 7.06 7.09 20.03
N PRO A 146 5.95 6.41 20.39
CA PRO A 146 4.61 6.86 20.03
C PRO A 146 4.32 8.30 20.48
N GLU A 147 4.81 8.71 21.65
CA GLU A 147 4.62 10.04 22.23
C GLU A 147 5.18 11.20 21.38
N PHE A 148 6.14 10.94 20.49
CA PHE A 148 6.66 11.94 19.55
C PHE A 148 5.81 12.07 18.28
N TYR A 149 4.83 11.17 18.13
CA TYR A 149 3.78 11.19 17.12
C TYR A 149 2.42 11.60 17.72
N ILE A 150 2.32 11.78 19.05
CA ILE A 150 1.12 12.27 19.75
C ILE A 150 1.19 13.80 19.87
N SER A 151 0.82 14.51 18.80
CA SER A 151 0.34 15.89 18.89
C SER A 151 -0.39 16.28 17.60
N THR A 152 -1.67 15.89 17.51
CA THR A 152 -2.82 16.61 16.90
C THR A 152 -4.01 15.67 16.65
N GLU A 153 -4.27 14.64 17.46
CA GLU A 153 -5.49 13.81 17.24
C GLU A 153 -6.19 13.48 18.55
N LYS A 154 -7.07 14.41 18.96
CA LYS A 154 -8.29 14.06 19.71
C LYS A 154 -9.35 13.82 18.64
N GLY A 155 -9.29 12.66 17.99
CA GLY A 155 -10.20 12.27 16.92
C GLY A 155 -9.70 11.02 16.23
N ALA A 156 -10.11 9.85 16.75
CA ALA A 156 -9.81 8.52 16.22
C ALA A 156 -8.31 8.18 16.12
N GLU A 157 -7.94 6.92 15.98
CA GLU A 157 -6.71 6.61 15.25
C GLU A 157 -6.79 7.33 13.90
N PRO A 158 -5.71 7.90 13.34
CA PRO A 158 -5.77 8.19 11.93
C PRO A 158 -5.83 6.81 11.26
N PRO A 159 -6.91 6.46 10.54
CA PRO A 159 -6.82 5.33 9.64
C PRO A 159 -5.62 5.64 8.75
N LEU A 160 -4.76 4.63 8.49
CA LEU A 160 -3.78 4.60 7.40
C LEU A 160 -4.15 5.65 6.37
N SER A 161 -3.35 6.73 6.19
CA SER A 161 -3.71 7.91 5.40
C SER A 161 -4.46 7.53 4.13
N ALA A 162 -5.79 7.44 4.22
CA ALA A 162 -6.59 6.87 3.18
C ALA A 162 -6.68 7.95 2.12
N LEU A 163 -6.35 7.61 0.89
CA LEU A 163 -6.59 8.46 -0.26
C LEU A 163 -8.11 8.49 -0.43
N ARG A 164 -8.72 9.63 -0.12
CA ARG A 164 -10.17 9.78 -0.06
C ARG A 164 -10.68 10.39 -1.36
N LEU A 165 -11.51 9.63 -2.08
CA LEU A 165 -12.23 10.12 -3.25
C LEU A 165 -13.66 10.47 -2.82
N PRO A 166 -14.00 11.75 -2.62
CA PRO A 166 -15.33 12.13 -2.16
C PRO A 166 -16.35 12.00 -3.30
N VAL A 167 -17.49 11.39 -2.99
CA VAL A 167 -18.63 11.23 -3.90
C VAL A 167 -19.95 11.67 -3.27
N ASP A 168 -20.87 12.18 -4.09
CA ASP A 168 -22.23 12.52 -3.68
C ASP A 168 -23.14 11.29 -3.53
N ARG A 169 -24.43 11.52 -3.24
CA ARG A 169 -25.45 10.47 -3.05
C ARG A 169 -25.74 9.68 -4.31
N GLU A 170 -25.55 10.32 -5.45
CA GLU A 170 -25.67 9.74 -6.79
C GLU A 170 -24.36 9.09 -7.25
N LEU A 171 -23.34 9.10 -6.38
CA LEU A 171 -22.00 8.56 -6.56
C LEU A 171 -21.17 9.30 -7.61
N ASN A 172 -21.45 10.59 -7.84
CA ASN A 172 -20.62 11.46 -8.66
C ASN A 172 -19.44 12.01 -7.85
N ILE A 173 -18.29 12.14 -8.51
CA ILE A 173 -17.07 12.70 -7.90
C ILE A 173 -17.24 14.19 -7.61
N LEU A 174 -17.02 14.58 -6.35
CA LEU A 174 -17.19 15.95 -5.86
C LEU A 174 -16.00 16.89 -6.14
N LEU A 175 -14.82 16.33 -6.44
CA LEU A 175 -13.63 17.11 -6.79
C LEU A 175 -13.84 17.82 -8.13
N THR A 176 -13.30 19.03 -8.28
CA THR A 176 -13.17 19.71 -9.58
C THR A 176 -12.22 18.93 -10.52
N ASP A 177 -12.18 19.29 -11.80
CA ASP A 177 -11.28 18.59 -12.75
C ASP A 177 -9.81 18.75 -12.39
N GLU A 178 -9.42 19.93 -11.87
CA GLU A 178 -8.05 20.20 -11.43
C GLU A 178 -7.71 19.41 -10.15
N GLU A 179 -8.59 19.45 -9.15
CA GLU A 179 -8.41 18.68 -7.91
C GLU A 179 -8.40 17.17 -8.17
N LEU A 180 -9.25 16.68 -9.08
CA LEU A 180 -9.29 15.27 -9.44
C LEU A 180 -8.01 14.84 -10.17
N ALA A 181 -7.44 15.70 -11.01
CA ALA A 181 -6.16 15.43 -11.66
C ALA A 181 -5.00 15.35 -10.65
N LEU A 182 -4.96 16.27 -9.68
CA LEU A 182 -4.01 16.23 -8.57
C LEU A 182 -4.19 14.97 -7.73
N PHE A 183 -5.43 14.66 -7.34
CA PHE A 183 -5.76 13.43 -6.61
C PHE A 183 -5.28 12.18 -7.36
N CYS A 184 -5.57 12.05 -8.66
CA CYS A 184 -5.14 10.90 -9.44
C CYS A 184 -3.61 10.75 -9.43
N SER A 185 -2.89 11.85 -9.50
CA SER A 185 -1.42 11.86 -9.46
C SER A 185 -0.90 11.39 -8.10
N GLU A 186 -1.34 12.03 -7.03
CA GLU A 186 -0.90 11.74 -5.66
C GLU A 186 -1.27 10.32 -5.25
N ALA A 187 -2.51 9.90 -5.52
CA ALA A 187 -2.99 8.56 -5.23
C ALA A 187 -2.25 7.50 -6.04
N SER A 188 -2.01 7.74 -7.34
CA SER A 188 -1.22 6.82 -8.16
C SER A 188 0.19 6.65 -7.61
N TRP A 189 0.85 7.73 -7.16
CA TRP A 189 2.19 7.66 -6.59
C TRP A 189 2.18 6.93 -5.25
N GLU A 190 1.31 7.33 -4.33
CA GLU A 190 1.25 6.78 -2.97
C GLU A 190 0.92 5.27 -3.01
N MET A 191 -0.06 4.85 -3.80
CA MET A 191 -0.45 3.44 -3.89
C MET A 191 0.61 2.53 -4.50
N ARG A 192 1.47 3.07 -5.39
CA ARG A 192 2.57 2.31 -5.99
C ARG A 192 3.78 2.20 -5.07
N ASN A 193 4.02 3.21 -4.23
CA ASN A 193 5.22 3.30 -3.40
C ASN A 193 4.98 2.90 -1.93
N ASN A 194 3.73 2.83 -1.49
CA ASN A 194 3.36 2.43 -0.15
C ASN A 194 2.39 1.23 -0.19
N PRO A 195 2.87 0.00 0.12
CA PRO A 195 2.03 -1.20 0.16
C PRO A 195 0.87 -1.13 1.18
N ALA A 196 0.93 -0.20 2.14
CA ALA A 196 -0.12 0.01 3.13
C ALA A 196 -1.12 1.11 2.72
N ALA A 197 -0.96 1.74 1.55
CA ALA A 197 -1.87 2.78 1.08
C ALA A 197 -3.27 2.22 0.82
N LEU A 198 -4.24 2.81 1.51
CA LEU A 198 -5.66 2.53 1.32
C LEU A 198 -6.28 3.64 0.45
N LEU A 199 -7.17 3.22 -0.44
CA LEU A 199 -8.04 4.11 -1.19
C LEU A 199 -9.44 3.89 -0.64
N ALA A 200 -10.10 4.97 -0.24
CA ALA A 200 -11.49 4.96 0.22
C ALA A 200 -12.33 5.85 -0.69
N VAL A 201 -13.43 5.31 -1.20
CA VAL A 201 -14.44 6.12 -1.89
C VAL A 201 -15.40 6.62 -0.81
N GLU A 202 -15.32 7.92 -0.48
CA GLU A 202 -16.07 8.48 0.64
C GLU A 202 -17.47 8.91 0.21
N HIS A 203 -18.45 8.10 0.62
CA HIS A 203 -19.87 8.39 0.41
C HIS A 203 -20.52 8.87 1.71
N ALA A 204 -21.08 10.07 1.71
CA ALA A 204 -21.63 10.71 2.90
C ALA A 204 -22.73 9.86 3.58
N ASP A 205 -23.64 9.26 2.81
CA ASP A 205 -24.72 8.45 3.40
C ASP A 205 -24.22 7.10 3.94
N GLU A 206 -23.09 6.59 3.44
CA GLU A 206 -22.49 5.35 3.99
C GLU A 206 -21.94 5.64 5.38
N GLN A 207 -21.16 6.73 5.52
CA GLN A 207 -20.62 7.17 6.80
C GLN A 207 -21.72 7.53 7.79
N HIS A 208 -22.78 8.19 7.32
CA HIS A 208 -23.94 8.49 8.14
C HIS A 208 -24.63 7.20 8.65
N ALA A 209 -24.91 6.24 7.76
CA ALA A 209 -25.55 4.97 8.16
C ALA A 209 -24.68 4.17 9.15
N ILE A 210 -23.35 4.15 8.95
CA ILE A 210 -22.41 3.53 9.90
C ILE A 210 -22.48 4.22 11.27
N SER A 211 -22.47 5.56 11.30
CA SER A 211 -22.58 6.34 12.54
C SER A 211 -23.90 6.05 13.27
N MET A 212 -25.02 6.03 12.54
CA MET A 212 -26.34 5.73 13.10
C MET A 212 -26.43 4.32 13.68
N ILE A 213 -25.83 3.33 13.03
CA ILE A 213 -25.76 1.98 13.60
C ILE A 213 -24.95 1.97 14.89
N ALA A 214 -23.78 2.63 14.90
CA ALA A 214 -22.92 2.69 16.07
C ALA A 214 -23.61 3.38 17.26
N GLU A 215 -24.34 4.48 17.00
CA GLU A 215 -25.13 5.18 18.02
C GLU A 215 -26.25 4.30 18.59
N ILE A 216 -26.96 3.56 17.74
CA ILE A 216 -27.98 2.62 18.20
C ILE A 216 -27.36 1.50 19.05
N GLU A 217 -26.21 0.96 18.63
CA GLU A 217 -25.52 -0.14 19.32
C GLU A 217 -24.86 0.26 20.63
N ALA A 218 -24.63 1.55 20.86
CA ALA A 218 -24.09 2.07 22.11
C ALA A 218 -25.10 2.06 23.27
N VAL A 219 -26.40 1.86 23.00
CA VAL A 219 -27.46 1.81 24.01
C VAL A 219 -27.44 0.48 24.77
N GLU A 220 -27.49 0.52 26.12
CA GLU A 220 -27.43 -0.69 26.97
C GLU A 220 -28.56 -1.70 26.72
N VAL A 221 -29.77 -1.21 26.43
CA VAL A 221 -30.95 -2.05 26.15
C VAL A 221 -31.60 -1.59 24.85
N LEU A 222 -31.58 -2.49 23.86
CA LEU A 222 -32.18 -2.26 22.54
C LEU A 222 -33.65 -2.70 22.53
N ASP A 223 -34.56 -1.74 22.48
CA ASP A 223 -35.98 -2.01 22.25
C ASP A 223 -36.27 -2.46 20.79
N ALA A 224 -37.52 -2.84 20.53
CA ALA A 224 -37.93 -3.31 19.20
C ALA A 224 -37.78 -2.22 18.12
N GLY A 225 -38.02 -0.94 18.45
CA GLY A 225 -37.90 0.18 17.53
C GLY A 225 -36.45 0.46 17.15
N ALA A 226 -35.55 0.51 18.12
CA ALA A 226 -34.11 0.65 17.90
C ALA A 226 -33.55 -0.50 17.04
N ARG A 227 -34.00 -1.74 17.28
CA ARG A 227 -33.64 -2.90 16.46
C ARG A 227 -34.14 -2.77 15.02
N GLN A 228 -35.36 -2.27 14.82
CA GLN A 228 -35.92 -2.04 13.49
C GLN A 228 -35.14 -0.97 12.72
N SER A 229 -34.85 0.18 13.35
CA SER A 229 -34.04 1.25 12.76
C SER A 229 -32.64 0.76 12.38
N ARG A 230 -31.97 0.00 13.26
CA ARG A 230 -30.67 -0.60 12.96
C ARG A 230 -30.74 -1.56 11.77
N SER A 231 -31.80 -2.37 11.68
CA SER A 231 -32.01 -3.27 10.54
C SER A 231 -32.13 -2.49 9.23
N ALA A 232 -32.91 -1.41 9.21
CA ALA A 232 -33.09 -0.57 8.03
C ALA A 232 -31.76 0.05 7.54
N PHE A 233 -30.92 0.57 8.45
CA PHE A 233 -29.60 1.08 8.07
C PHE A 233 -28.67 -0.03 7.54
N ARG A 234 -28.71 -1.22 8.12
CA ARG A 234 -27.91 -2.36 7.64
C ARG A 234 -28.36 -2.86 6.27
N GLU A 235 -29.66 -2.87 5.99
CA GLU A 235 -30.20 -3.18 4.66
C GLU A 235 -29.76 -2.14 3.62
N TYR A 236 -29.79 -0.86 3.98
CA TYR A 236 -29.28 0.21 3.12
C TYR A 236 -27.78 0.05 2.82
N LEU A 237 -26.95 -0.23 3.84
CA LEU A 237 -25.52 -0.52 3.65
C LEU A 237 -25.28 -1.77 2.80
N ALA A 238 -26.07 -2.84 3.00
CA ALA A 238 -25.96 -4.05 2.20
C ALA A 238 -26.21 -3.81 0.69
N TRP A 239 -27.03 -2.82 0.36
CA TRP A 239 -27.24 -2.37 -1.02
C TRP A 239 -26.15 -1.43 -1.54
N LEU A 240 -25.65 -0.51 -0.71
CA LEU A 240 -24.73 0.55 -1.11
C LEU A 240 -23.25 0.12 -1.10
N SER A 241 -22.76 -0.48 -0.01
CA SER A 241 -21.34 -0.79 0.19
C SER A 241 -20.74 -1.66 -0.92
N PRO A 242 -21.43 -2.65 -1.52
CA PRO A 242 -20.87 -3.38 -2.66
C PRO A 242 -20.54 -2.50 -3.87
N LYS A 243 -21.30 -1.42 -4.11
CA LYS A 243 -21.04 -0.47 -5.20
C LYS A 243 -19.79 0.36 -4.92
N ILE A 244 -19.66 0.85 -3.69
CA ILE A 244 -18.49 1.62 -3.22
C ILE A 244 -17.23 0.77 -3.29
N ARG A 245 -17.27 -0.46 -2.78
CA ARG A 245 -16.14 -1.41 -2.85
C ARG A 245 -15.72 -1.72 -4.29
N ARG A 246 -16.67 -1.85 -5.23
CA ARG A 246 -16.35 -1.99 -6.66
C ARG A 246 -15.67 -0.74 -7.22
N ALA A 247 -16.14 0.46 -6.85
CA ALA A 247 -15.53 1.71 -7.26
C ALA A 247 -14.07 1.83 -6.76
N GLU A 248 -13.79 1.44 -5.51
CA GLU A 248 -12.43 1.40 -4.96
C GLU A 248 -11.50 0.48 -5.76
N VAL A 249 -11.96 -0.73 -6.13
CA VAL A 249 -11.18 -1.66 -6.95
C VAL A 249 -10.94 -1.07 -8.35
N ALA A 250 -11.96 -0.48 -8.96
CA ALA A 250 -11.85 0.11 -10.29
C ALA A 250 -10.86 1.29 -10.33
N VAL A 251 -10.95 2.19 -9.34
CA VAL A 251 -10.01 3.31 -9.20
C VAL A 251 -8.60 2.80 -8.96
N ARG A 252 -8.42 1.79 -8.09
CA ARG A 252 -7.12 1.15 -7.89
C ARG A 252 -6.54 0.61 -9.19
N LEU A 253 -7.33 -0.12 -9.98
CA LEU A 253 -6.90 -0.62 -11.29
C LEU A 253 -6.45 0.51 -12.21
N LEU A 254 -7.27 1.56 -12.36
CA LEU A 254 -6.93 2.72 -13.18
C LEU A 254 -5.62 3.41 -12.71
N LEU A 255 -5.38 3.46 -11.40
CA LEU A 255 -4.24 4.19 -10.83
C LEU A 255 -2.95 3.36 -10.72
N THR A 256 -3.02 2.03 -10.65
CA THR A 256 -1.82 1.21 -10.35
C THR A 256 -1.54 0.09 -11.33
N ASP A 257 -2.50 -0.38 -12.12
CA ASP A 257 -2.27 -1.52 -13.02
C ASP A 257 -1.54 -1.07 -14.30
N ASP A 258 -0.31 -1.55 -14.46
CA ASP A 258 0.54 -1.19 -15.60
C ASP A 258 0.06 -1.79 -16.92
N VAL A 259 -0.61 -2.95 -16.91
CA VAL A 259 -1.08 -3.59 -18.13
C VAL A 259 -2.32 -2.91 -18.68
N VAL A 260 -3.22 -2.49 -17.78
CA VAL A 260 -4.42 -1.70 -18.13
C VAL A 260 -4.01 -0.32 -18.64
N ARG A 261 -2.95 0.28 -18.09
CA ARG A 261 -2.51 1.64 -18.41
C ARG A 261 -1.51 1.75 -19.57
N ALA A 262 -0.63 0.77 -19.73
CA ALA A 262 0.50 0.82 -20.67
C ALA A 262 0.12 1.15 -22.12
N PRO A 263 -0.98 0.62 -22.69
CA PRO A 263 -1.28 0.85 -24.10
C PRO A 263 -1.62 2.31 -24.45
N TRP A 264 -2.04 3.08 -23.44
CA TRP A 264 -2.33 4.51 -23.60
C TRP A 264 -1.29 5.42 -22.91
N LEU A 265 -0.13 4.84 -22.52
CA LEU A 265 1.00 5.55 -21.89
C LEU A 265 0.59 6.44 -20.71
N LEU A 266 -0.40 6.02 -19.93
CA LEU A 266 -0.79 6.73 -18.70
C LEU A 266 0.33 6.59 -17.66
N GLY A 267 1.27 7.53 -17.63
CA GLY A 267 2.38 7.60 -16.65
C GLY A 267 2.59 9.04 -16.15
N GLY A 268 2.34 9.33 -14.87
CA GLY A 268 2.45 10.67 -14.27
C GLY A 268 1.11 11.38 -14.04
N CYS A 269 1.11 12.69 -13.77
CA CYS A 269 -0.06 13.53 -13.50
C CYS A 269 -0.78 13.92 -14.80
N TRP A 270 -2.01 13.45 -15.06
CA TRP A 270 -2.70 13.72 -16.33
C TRP A 270 -4.19 14.03 -16.14
N PRO A 271 -4.68 15.19 -16.62
CA PRO A 271 -6.11 15.51 -16.75
C PRO A 271 -6.93 14.41 -17.46
N GLN A 272 -6.31 13.66 -18.37
CA GLN A 272 -6.91 12.53 -19.08
C GLN A 272 -7.32 11.40 -18.12
N THR A 273 -6.51 11.11 -17.09
CA THR A 273 -6.85 10.11 -16.07
C THR A 273 -8.05 10.57 -15.25
N ALA A 274 -8.11 11.85 -14.88
CA ALA A 274 -9.25 12.43 -14.18
C ALA A 274 -10.54 12.36 -15.04
N ALA A 275 -10.45 12.73 -16.32
CA ALA A 275 -11.56 12.61 -17.26
C ALA A 275 -12.03 11.16 -17.42
N THR A 276 -11.08 10.22 -17.51
CA THR A 276 -11.36 8.78 -17.55
C THR A 276 -12.04 8.32 -16.26
N MET A 277 -11.56 8.77 -15.10
CA MET A 277 -12.11 8.42 -13.79
C MET A 277 -13.56 8.89 -13.64
N ARG A 278 -13.88 10.09 -14.11
CA ARG A 278 -15.28 10.59 -14.14
C ARG A 278 -16.22 9.72 -14.96
N ARG A 279 -15.72 9.08 -16.02
CA ARG A 279 -16.52 8.16 -16.85
C ARG A 279 -16.59 6.77 -16.24
N LEU A 280 -15.49 6.33 -15.62
CA LEU A 280 -15.39 5.03 -14.98
C LEU A 280 -16.37 4.86 -13.81
N ILE A 281 -16.44 5.85 -12.89
CA ILE A 281 -17.21 5.71 -11.65
C ILE A 281 -18.69 5.39 -11.91
N PRO A 282 -19.44 6.15 -12.74
CA PRO A 282 -20.82 5.83 -13.07
C PRO A 282 -21.00 4.43 -13.67
N GLU A 283 -20.09 4.00 -14.56
CA GLU A 283 -20.19 2.68 -15.21
C GLU A 283 -19.98 1.51 -14.24
N VAL A 284 -19.11 1.66 -13.26
CA VAL A 284 -18.86 0.64 -12.22
C VAL A 284 -20.07 0.49 -11.30
N ILE A 285 -20.76 1.60 -11.05
CA ILE A 285 -21.80 1.72 -10.03
C ILE A 285 -23.19 1.42 -10.60
N ALA A 286 -23.55 2.09 -11.70
CA ALA A 286 -24.85 1.99 -12.34
C ALA A 286 -24.87 0.98 -13.50
N GLY A 287 -23.70 0.54 -13.97
CA GLY A 287 -23.56 -0.19 -15.22
C GLY A 287 -23.56 0.74 -16.43
N ALA A 288 -23.15 0.20 -17.58
CA ALA A 288 -23.27 0.92 -18.84
C ALA A 288 -24.75 1.06 -19.22
N LYS A 289 -25.15 2.26 -19.64
CA LYS A 289 -26.48 2.54 -20.18
C LYS A 289 -26.33 2.91 -21.65
N SER A 290 -27.07 2.19 -22.50
CA SER A 290 -27.14 2.53 -23.93
C SER A 290 -28.13 3.66 -24.15
N HIS A 291 -27.74 4.65 -24.95
CA HIS A 291 -28.54 5.80 -25.29
C HIS A 291 -28.92 5.75 -26.78
N PRO A 292 -30.20 6.00 -27.14
CA PRO A 292 -30.67 5.90 -28.53
C PRO A 292 -29.92 6.81 -29.51
N ASP A 293 -29.47 7.97 -29.04
CA ASP A 293 -28.82 8.99 -29.87
C ASP A 293 -27.31 8.79 -30.00
N ARG A 294 -26.74 7.81 -29.31
CA ARG A 294 -25.32 7.49 -29.31
C ARG A 294 -25.04 6.26 -30.19
N LEU A 295 -23.76 5.95 -30.41
CA LEU A 295 -23.35 4.77 -31.15
C LEU A 295 -22.95 3.66 -30.16
N PRO A 296 -23.79 2.64 -29.96
CA PRO A 296 -23.51 1.59 -29.01
C PRO A 296 -22.55 0.55 -29.62
N LEU A 297 -21.49 0.25 -28.89
CA LEU A 297 -20.47 -0.75 -29.21
C LEU A 297 -20.24 -1.63 -27.99
N LYS A 298 -19.62 -2.79 -28.19
CA LYS A 298 -19.17 -3.65 -27.10
C LYS A 298 -17.71 -4.04 -27.30
N ILE A 299 -17.01 -4.21 -26.19
CA ILE A 299 -15.62 -4.69 -26.15
C ILE A 299 -15.54 -5.96 -25.31
N GLY A 300 -14.68 -6.88 -25.70
CA GLY A 300 -14.50 -8.13 -24.96
C GLY A 300 -13.59 -9.14 -25.64
N VAL A 301 -13.34 -10.23 -24.95
CA VAL A 301 -12.52 -11.35 -25.45
C VAL A 301 -13.41 -12.56 -25.72
N PRO A 302 -13.35 -13.19 -26.91
CA PRO A 302 -14.17 -14.36 -27.23
C PRO A 302 -14.00 -15.53 -26.26
N ALA A 303 -12.80 -15.72 -25.69
CA ALA A 303 -12.55 -16.75 -24.68
C ALA A 303 -13.29 -16.52 -23.35
N HIS A 304 -13.72 -15.29 -23.08
CA HIS A 304 -14.49 -14.89 -21.90
C HIS A 304 -15.78 -14.18 -22.34
N PRO A 305 -16.78 -14.88 -22.90
CA PRO A 305 -17.94 -14.27 -23.54
C PRO A 305 -18.86 -13.48 -22.58
N LYS A 306 -18.69 -13.64 -21.26
CA LYS A 306 -19.40 -12.86 -20.23
C LYS A 306 -18.61 -11.63 -19.75
N LEU A 307 -17.33 -11.53 -20.09
CA LEU A 307 -16.49 -10.37 -19.81
C LEU A 307 -16.64 -9.36 -20.96
N VAL A 308 -17.69 -8.55 -20.85
CA VAL A 308 -18.06 -7.58 -21.88
C VAL A 308 -18.20 -6.19 -21.26
N GLY A 309 -17.53 -5.22 -21.88
CA GLY A 309 -17.75 -3.79 -21.68
C GLY A 309 -18.66 -3.25 -22.78
N TYR A 310 -19.52 -2.30 -22.43
CA TYR A 310 -20.32 -1.58 -23.43
C TYR A 310 -19.80 -0.15 -23.52
N ILE A 311 -19.66 0.33 -24.74
CA ILE A 311 -19.19 1.66 -25.08
C ILE A 311 -20.34 2.38 -25.79
N ASP A 312 -20.53 3.66 -25.50
CA ASP A 312 -21.55 4.47 -26.17
C ASP A 312 -20.94 5.78 -26.67
N ILE A 313 -20.60 5.83 -27.96
CA ILE A 313 -19.89 6.98 -28.53
C ILE A 313 -20.85 8.17 -28.66
N GLU A 314 -20.44 9.29 -28.09
CA GLU A 314 -21.21 10.54 -28.09
C GLU A 314 -21.37 11.08 -29.52
N ALA A 315 -22.43 11.84 -29.77
CA ALA A 315 -22.73 12.39 -31.10
C ALA A 315 -21.56 13.21 -31.69
N GLU A 316 -20.86 13.98 -30.84
CA GLU A 316 -19.68 14.77 -31.18
C GLU A 316 -18.49 13.93 -31.67
N ASP A 317 -18.33 12.71 -31.15
CA ASP A 317 -17.19 11.83 -31.45
C ASP A 317 -17.48 10.84 -32.58
N LYS A 318 -18.71 10.77 -33.08
CA LYS A 318 -19.10 9.87 -34.18
C LYS A 318 -18.25 10.08 -35.44
N ALA A 319 -17.86 11.32 -35.73
CA ALA A 319 -17.02 11.62 -36.89
C ALA A 319 -15.60 11.06 -36.71
N ALA A 320 -15.00 11.26 -35.55
CA ALA A 320 -13.68 10.71 -35.21
C ALA A 320 -13.71 9.17 -35.22
N PHE A 321 -14.74 8.57 -34.64
CA PHE A 321 -14.94 7.12 -34.67
C PHE A 321 -14.99 6.59 -36.10
N LYS A 322 -15.79 7.19 -36.98
CA LYS A 322 -15.91 6.76 -38.38
C LYS A 322 -14.61 6.90 -39.17
N ASP A 323 -13.79 7.90 -38.86
CA ASP A 323 -12.49 8.06 -39.51
C ASP A 323 -11.49 6.98 -39.06
N GLN A 324 -11.51 6.60 -37.79
CA GLN A 324 -10.61 5.57 -37.26
C GLN A 324 -11.08 4.15 -37.61
N CYS A 325 -12.39 3.89 -37.48
CA CYS A 325 -13.03 2.60 -37.75
C CYS A 325 -13.79 2.61 -39.09
N LYS A 326 -13.06 2.77 -40.20
CA LYS A 326 -13.66 2.92 -41.55
C LYS A 326 -14.46 1.71 -42.01
N SER A 327 -14.18 0.53 -41.48
CA SER A 327 -14.89 -0.72 -41.75
C SER A 327 -16.16 -0.90 -40.93
N TYR A 328 -16.54 0.07 -40.09
CA TYR A 328 -17.72 -0.04 -39.24
C TYR A 328 -19.01 -0.21 -40.06
N ASP A 329 -19.69 -1.33 -39.79
CA ASP A 329 -21.05 -1.63 -40.23
C ASP A 329 -21.86 -2.16 -39.03
N PRO A 330 -23.09 -1.67 -38.80
CA PRO A 330 -23.87 -2.06 -37.62
C PRO A 330 -24.30 -3.54 -37.61
N PHE A 331 -24.25 -4.23 -38.75
CA PHE A 331 -24.60 -5.65 -38.87
C PHE A 331 -23.37 -6.57 -38.86
N TYR A 332 -22.23 -6.08 -39.36
CA TYR A 332 -20.98 -6.85 -39.45
C TYR A 332 -19.77 -5.97 -39.14
N PHE A 333 -19.40 -5.90 -37.86
CA PHE A 333 -18.19 -5.21 -37.41
C PHE A 333 -17.40 -6.06 -36.42
N ASP A 334 -16.14 -6.28 -36.78
CA ASP A 334 -15.13 -6.93 -35.97
C ASP A 334 -13.83 -6.13 -36.13
N ALA A 335 -13.36 -5.57 -35.02
CA ALA A 335 -12.17 -4.73 -34.93
C ALA A 335 -11.49 -4.97 -33.59
N GLY A 336 -10.34 -4.35 -33.37
CA GLY A 336 -9.71 -4.30 -32.06
C GLY A 336 -10.03 -2.99 -31.32
N VAL A 337 -9.95 -3.02 -29.99
CA VAL A 337 -9.88 -1.77 -29.20
C VAL A 337 -8.80 -0.78 -29.68
N PRO A 338 -7.63 -1.18 -30.19
CA PRO A 338 -6.62 -0.25 -30.71
C PRO A 338 -7.10 0.59 -31.89
N ASP A 339 -8.10 0.10 -32.64
CA ASP A 339 -8.67 0.80 -33.79
C ASP A 339 -9.48 2.05 -33.40
N LEU A 340 -9.83 2.21 -32.11
CA LEU A 340 -10.38 3.47 -31.56
C LEU A 340 -9.33 4.57 -31.39
N GLY A 341 -8.05 4.27 -31.59
CA GLY A 341 -6.97 5.18 -31.26
C GLY A 341 -6.92 5.59 -29.78
N THR A 342 -6.03 6.54 -29.48
CA THR A 342 -5.75 6.92 -28.09
C THR A 342 -6.92 7.68 -27.45
N ASP A 343 -7.46 8.68 -28.14
CA ASP A 343 -8.45 9.60 -27.55
C ASP A 343 -9.77 8.91 -27.24
N LEU A 344 -10.35 8.19 -28.22
CA LEU A 344 -11.59 7.44 -27.98
C LEU A 344 -11.34 6.22 -27.10
N GLY A 345 -10.17 5.58 -27.20
CA GLY A 345 -9.77 4.50 -26.31
C GLY A 345 -9.78 4.92 -24.84
N LEU A 346 -9.17 6.07 -24.50
CA LEU A 346 -9.18 6.63 -23.15
C LEU A 346 -10.58 7.08 -22.72
N LYS A 347 -11.32 7.76 -23.60
CA LYS A 347 -12.64 8.30 -23.29
C LYS A 347 -13.68 7.20 -23.08
N TYR A 348 -13.59 6.07 -23.78
CA TYR A 348 -14.65 5.06 -23.82
C TYR A 348 -14.20 3.64 -23.49
N ALA A 349 -13.14 3.13 -24.13
CA ALA A 349 -12.77 1.73 -23.98
C ALA A 349 -12.16 1.42 -22.62
N LEU A 350 -11.29 2.31 -22.12
CA LEU A 350 -10.65 2.18 -20.82
C LEU A 350 -11.64 2.13 -19.65
N PRO A 351 -12.57 3.10 -19.48
CA PRO A 351 -13.55 3.03 -18.40
C PRO A 351 -14.46 1.80 -18.53
N ALA A 352 -14.94 1.48 -19.75
CA ALA A 352 -15.80 0.32 -20.00
C ALA A 352 -15.11 -1.02 -19.71
N GLY A 353 -13.83 -1.14 -20.07
CA GLY A 353 -13.03 -2.34 -19.87
C GLY A 353 -12.75 -2.58 -18.38
N ILE A 354 -12.33 -1.54 -17.65
CA ILE A 354 -12.12 -1.65 -16.18
C ILE A 354 -13.44 -2.00 -15.49
N ALA A 355 -14.54 -1.33 -15.85
CA ALA A 355 -15.84 -1.63 -15.28
C ALA A 355 -16.28 -3.08 -15.58
N ALA A 356 -16.01 -3.59 -16.78
CA ALA A 356 -16.27 -4.98 -17.13
C ALA A 356 -15.46 -5.97 -16.29
N LEU A 357 -14.16 -5.73 -16.11
CA LEU A 357 -13.27 -6.55 -15.27
C LEU A 357 -13.77 -6.65 -13.83
N VAL A 358 -14.09 -5.50 -13.21
CA VAL A 358 -14.58 -5.47 -11.82
C VAL A 358 -15.94 -6.15 -11.67
N ARG A 359 -16.86 -5.93 -12.63
CA ARG A 359 -18.17 -6.60 -12.63
C ARG A 359 -18.02 -8.10 -12.80
N TYR A 360 -17.22 -8.55 -13.75
CA TYR A 360 -16.98 -9.97 -14.00
C TYR A 360 -16.34 -10.66 -12.79
N SER A 361 -15.30 -10.05 -12.22
CA SER A 361 -14.65 -10.53 -10.99
C SER A 361 -15.67 -10.74 -9.86
N THR A 362 -16.51 -9.72 -9.62
CA THR A 362 -17.54 -9.78 -8.57
C THR A 362 -18.60 -10.85 -8.83
N ALA A 363 -19.09 -10.93 -10.07
CA ALA A 363 -20.21 -11.82 -10.44
C ALA A 363 -19.80 -13.30 -10.53
N HIS A 364 -18.53 -13.57 -10.86
CA HIS A 364 -18.03 -14.93 -11.09
C HIS A 364 -17.07 -15.43 -10.02
N GLY A 365 -16.74 -14.62 -9.02
CA GLY A 365 -15.80 -14.99 -7.95
C GLY A 365 -14.37 -15.21 -8.43
N VAL A 366 -14.01 -14.62 -9.57
CA VAL A 366 -12.65 -14.67 -10.13
C VAL A 366 -11.88 -13.45 -9.64
N SER A 367 -10.69 -13.64 -9.07
CA SER A 367 -9.89 -12.52 -8.57
C SER A 367 -9.36 -11.66 -9.73
N ILE A 368 -9.09 -10.39 -9.48
CA ILE A 368 -8.46 -9.51 -10.48
C ILE A 368 -7.04 -10.00 -10.79
N GLU A 369 -6.34 -10.54 -9.80
CA GLU A 369 -5.00 -11.12 -9.94
C GLU A 369 -4.99 -12.33 -10.89
N ASP A 370 -6.04 -13.15 -10.89
CA ASP A 370 -6.13 -14.26 -11.82
C ASP A 370 -6.37 -13.79 -13.27
N LEU A 371 -7.20 -12.76 -13.46
CA LEU A 371 -7.40 -12.10 -14.76
C LEU A 371 -6.15 -11.35 -15.26
N GLN A 372 -5.25 -10.99 -14.36
CA GLN A 372 -3.93 -10.44 -14.70
C GLN A 372 -2.97 -11.54 -15.16
N ARG A 373 -2.97 -12.70 -14.48
CA ARG A 373 -2.09 -13.83 -14.80
C ARG A 373 -2.36 -14.43 -16.17
N ASP A 374 -3.63 -14.51 -16.58
CA ASP A 374 -4.02 -14.97 -17.91
C ASP A 374 -3.98 -13.85 -18.98
N LYS A 375 -3.58 -12.62 -18.59
CA LYS A 375 -3.49 -11.40 -19.41
C LYS A 375 -4.83 -10.89 -19.95
N THR A 376 -5.96 -11.37 -19.42
CA THR A 376 -7.30 -10.92 -19.81
C THR A 376 -7.54 -9.46 -19.44
N ASN A 377 -6.86 -8.93 -18.42
CA ASN A 377 -6.96 -7.52 -18.02
C ASN A 377 -6.42 -6.52 -19.06
N SER A 378 -5.68 -6.97 -20.08
CA SER A 378 -5.16 -6.09 -21.13
C SER A 378 -6.25 -5.78 -22.16
N ILE A 379 -7.10 -4.82 -21.81
CA ILE A 379 -8.25 -4.39 -22.63
C ILE A 379 -7.86 -3.87 -24.02
N TYR A 380 -6.61 -3.49 -24.23
CA TYR A 380 -6.08 -3.12 -25.54
C TYR A 380 -6.04 -4.30 -26.53
N PHE A 381 -6.01 -5.53 -26.05
CA PHE A 381 -6.12 -6.73 -26.91
C PHE A 381 -7.56 -7.25 -27.02
N TRP A 382 -8.54 -6.53 -26.51
CA TRP A 382 -9.94 -6.93 -26.65
C TRP A 382 -10.45 -6.60 -28.05
N GLY A 383 -11.39 -7.41 -28.52
CA GLY A 383 -12.15 -7.10 -29.71
C GLY A 383 -13.16 -5.99 -29.45
N LEU A 384 -13.52 -5.29 -30.51
CA LEU A 384 -14.50 -4.22 -30.60
C LEU A 384 -15.57 -4.65 -31.62
N TYR A 385 -16.83 -4.62 -31.20
CA TYR A 385 -17.94 -5.15 -31.98
C TYR A 385 -19.14 -4.19 -31.94
N ALA A 386 -20.02 -4.29 -32.94
CA ALA A 386 -21.34 -3.70 -32.85
C ALA A 386 -22.12 -4.31 -31.66
N ALA A 387 -22.79 -3.44 -30.88
CA ALA A 387 -23.53 -3.85 -29.68
C ALA A 387 -24.90 -4.46 -30.01
#